data_AF-A0A2B7YKM7-F1
#
_entry.id   AF-A0A2B7YKM7-F1
#
_cell.length_a   1.000
_cell.length_b   1.000
_cell.length_c   1.000
_cell.angle_alpha   90.00
_cell.angle_beta   90.00
_cell.angle_gamma   90.00
#
_symmetry.space_group_name_H-M   'P 1'
#
loop_
_entity.id
_entity.type
_entity.pdbx_description
1 polymer ?
#
loop_
_entity_poly.entity_id
_entity_poly.type
_entity_poly.pdbx_seq_one_letter_code
_entity_poly.pdbx_strand_id
1 'polypeptide(L)'
;MFSSKWLRRPPKWRSFLKPPLSSSSSPRQFHQSAPLRLAAPAPSTRSRRRNVNTLQDELQPETKRLIQNLPREMFVAALAENLIGRPVEEVLECASQLVILATQVRYFKFSLDPNMGGKTLAISEVQALHDFETRIAIVLDKAPQYRFVSKFVFPKIAEAGGYLAAMIHMAEVLKSTEGPIPRTKIVMLLEKMAKRQYSVYPMVIYGQILHRNGKLEEAAEFFRRATNMAKPCPYTGILGYMTERVPYPWQAYAGVLEEMGEHEKSREVLVQGIADYDVAASKKYIAAIALRAGDLENYESNMMQAAMADPNFRCISLGNFYLTLYYKKLERRQRNPSSSSSKQEPLDSNEEKSLNKYSLTELENMARAWYDIAVEHGDTHAALIMAGFEREKGNDREGLRYLDIAEGQEGMLESTQMLRKVWADKKFKLDVVGDLMNEQSEG
;
A
#
# COMPACT_ATOMS: atom_id res chain seq x y z
N MET A 1 40.32 23.65 27.36
CA MET A 1 40.18 22.38 28.10
C MET A 1 38.72 21.96 28.06
N PHE A 2 38.38 20.94 27.28
CA PHE A 2 37.50 19.82 27.66
C PHE A 2 37.45 18.85 26.46
N SER A 3 37.91 17.64 26.74
CA SER A 3 37.94 16.48 25.86
C SER A 3 36.58 15.80 25.88
N SER A 4 36.10 15.29 24.75
CA SER A 4 35.30 14.06 24.77
C SER A 4 35.38 13.32 23.44
N LYS A 5 36.06 12.18 23.50
CA LYS A 5 36.02 11.09 22.53
C LYS A 5 34.61 10.49 22.50
N TRP A 6 34.03 10.35 21.33
CA TRP A 6 32.95 9.39 21.09
C TRP A 6 33.29 8.52 19.88
N LEU A 7 33.94 7.40 20.18
CA LEU A 7 33.91 6.20 19.33
C LEU A 7 32.52 5.59 19.48
N ARG A 8 31.73 5.54 18.40
CA ARG A 8 30.55 4.65 18.33
C ARG A 8 30.83 3.54 17.33
N ARG A 9 30.95 2.32 17.86
CA ARG A 9 30.92 1.05 17.13
C ARG A 9 29.51 0.78 16.59
N PRO A 10 29.37 0.01 15.50
CA PRO A 10 28.07 -0.33 14.92
C PRO A 10 27.24 -1.24 15.85
N PRO A 11 25.89 -1.17 15.80
CA PRO A 11 25.03 -1.97 16.66
C PRO A 11 24.98 -3.44 16.22
N LYS A 12 25.15 -4.33 17.19
CA LYS A 12 24.96 -5.78 17.05
C LYS A 12 23.48 -6.11 17.22
N TRP A 13 22.89 -6.75 16.21
CA TRP A 13 21.54 -7.30 16.25
C TRP A 13 21.54 -8.70 16.89
N ARG A 14 20.81 -8.89 18.00
CA ARG A 14 20.15 -10.16 18.45
C ARG A 14 19.66 -10.09 19.90
N SER A 15 18.34 -10.18 20.11
CA SER A 15 17.60 -10.93 21.16
C SER A 15 16.16 -10.40 21.25
N PHE A 16 15.17 -11.04 20.61
CA PHE A 16 14.26 -12.06 21.18
C PHE A 16 13.35 -11.58 22.35
N LEU A 17 12.08 -11.35 22.00
CA LEU A 17 10.83 -11.84 22.60
C LEU A 17 10.82 -12.19 24.10
N LYS A 18 10.00 -11.45 24.88
CA LYS A 18 9.17 -11.98 26.00
C LYS A 18 7.90 -11.13 26.18
N PRO A 19 6.70 -11.74 26.40
CA PRO A 19 5.47 -11.03 26.74
C PRO A 19 5.32 -10.84 28.27
N PRO A 20 4.53 -9.87 28.75
CA PRO A 20 4.21 -9.80 30.17
C PRO A 20 3.04 -10.71 30.54
N LEU A 21 3.23 -11.36 31.69
CA LEU A 21 2.32 -12.26 32.38
C LEU A 21 1.08 -11.54 32.93
N SER A 22 -0.03 -12.27 32.89
CA SER A 22 -1.30 -12.03 33.58
C SER A 22 -1.16 -12.08 35.10
N SER A 23 -1.93 -11.25 35.82
CA SER A 23 -2.35 -11.53 37.19
C SER A 23 -3.81 -11.13 37.42
N SER A 24 -4.58 -12.14 37.85
CA SER A 24 -5.92 -12.17 38.48
C SER A 24 -6.07 -11.13 39.62
N SER A 25 -7.25 -10.71 40.09
CA SER A 25 -8.40 -11.49 40.62
C SER A 25 -9.55 -10.54 41.02
N SER A 26 -10.79 -10.75 40.56
CA SER A 26 -11.95 -11.32 41.30
C SER A 26 -12.86 -10.28 42.02
N PRO A 27 -14.02 -10.64 42.60
CA PRO A 27 -15.32 -10.58 41.90
C PRO A 27 -16.38 -9.80 42.70
N ARG A 28 -17.47 -9.34 42.06
CA ARG A 28 -18.71 -9.03 42.80
C ARG A 28 -19.95 -9.59 42.12
N GLN A 29 -20.76 -10.16 42.99
CA GLN A 29 -21.89 -11.04 42.78
C GLN A 29 -23.22 -10.29 42.74
N PHE A 30 -24.14 -10.87 41.97
CA PHE A 30 -25.61 -10.91 42.08
C PHE A 30 -26.42 -9.63 42.31
N HIS A 31 -27.37 -9.37 41.40
CA HIS A 31 -28.80 -9.46 41.76
C HIS A 31 -29.63 -9.96 40.56
N GLN A 32 -30.44 -10.98 40.85
CA GLN A 32 -31.47 -11.56 40.00
C GLN A 32 -32.74 -10.70 40.03
N SER A 33 -33.39 -10.54 38.88
CA SER A 33 -34.82 -10.25 38.77
C SER A 33 -35.37 -10.95 37.52
N ALA A 34 -36.47 -11.66 37.68
CA ALA A 34 -37.02 -12.69 36.79
C ALA A 34 -38.10 -12.12 35.81
N PRO A 35 -38.93 -12.94 35.13
CA PRO A 35 -39.03 -12.94 33.68
C PRO A 35 -40.37 -12.41 33.14
N LEU A 36 -40.40 -11.89 31.91
CA LEU A 36 -41.66 -11.62 31.22
C LEU A 36 -41.64 -12.08 29.75
N ARG A 37 -42.47 -13.12 29.54
CA ARG A 37 -43.36 -13.37 28.41
C ARG A 37 -42.77 -13.65 27.02
N LEU A 38 -42.82 -14.96 26.72
CA LEU A 38 -43.03 -15.62 25.43
C LEU A 38 -43.78 -14.75 24.40
N ALA A 39 -43.07 -14.36 23.35
CA ALA A 39 -43.65 -14.08 22.04
C ALA A 39 -43.26 -15.23 21.09
N ALA A 40 -44.24 -15.74 20.36
CA ALA A 40 -44.11 -16.89 19.47
C ALA A 40 -43.05 -16.66 18.37
N PRO A 41 -42.23 -17.67 18.03
CA PRO A 41 -41.34 -17.58 16.89
C PRO A 41 -42.12 -17.65 15.57
N ALA A 42 -41.88 -16.68 14.69
CA ALA A 42 -42.37 -16.66 13.31
C ALA A 42 -41.79 -17.83 12.49
N PRO A 43 -42.49 -18.29 11.43
CA PRO A 43 -42.13 -19.53 10.75
C PRO A 43 -40.96 -19.37 9.75
N SER A 44 -39.98 -20.27 9.92
CA SER A 44 -39.15 -20.91 8.88
C SER A 44 -37.90 -20.20 8.31
N THR A 45 -36.75 -20.46 8.93
CA THR A 45 -35.40 -20.47 8.30
C THR A 45 -35.08 -21.79 7.58
N ARG A 46 -36.06 -22.69 7.44
CA ARG A 46 -35.86 -24.08 6.97
C ARG A 46 -35.71 -24.23 5.44
N SER A 47 -35.98 -23.17 4.67
CA SER A 47 -35.84 -23.18 3.21
C SER A 47 -34.38 -23.13 2.73
N ARG A 48 -33.48 -22.49 3.51
CA ARG A 48 -32.08 -22.24 3.08
C ARG A 48 -31.20 -23.49 3.02
N ARG A 49 -31.49 -24.52 3.83
CA ARG A 49 -30.69 -25.76 3.89
C ARG A 49 -30.95 -26.75 2.75
N ARG A 50 -32.08 -26.65 2.03
CA ARG A 50 -32.42 -27.66 1.00
C ARG A 50 -31.74 -27.43 -0.37
N ASN A 51 -31.27 -26.22 -0.67
CA ASN A 51 -30.63 -25.92 -1.97
C ASN A 51 -29.10 -26.10 -2.00
N VAL A 52 -28.43 -26.20 -0.84
CA VAL A 52 -26.95 -26.28 -0.78
C VAL A 52 -26.45 -27.67 -1.16
N ASN A 53 -27.18 -28.72 -0.76
CA ASN A 53 -26.74 -30.10 -1.00
C ASN A 53 -26.85 -30.51 -2.47
N THR A 54 -27.81 -29.99 -3.23
CA THR A 54 -27.96 -30.27 -4.67
C THR A 54 -26.94 -29.53 -5.54
N LEU A 55 -26.35 -28.42 -5.05
CA LEU A 55 -25.32 -27.69 -5.78
C LEU A 55 -23.92 -28.28 -5.63
N GLN A 56 -23.66 -29.11 -4.62
CA GLN A 56 -22.31 -29.64 -4.32
C GLN A 56 -21.90 -30.82 -5.22
N ASP A 57 -22.85 -31.60 -5.71
CA ASP A 57 -22.56 -32.81 -6.49
C ASP A 57 -22.04 -32.49 -7.90
N GLU A 58 -22.38 -31.33 -8.47
CA GLU A 58 -21.94 -30.86 -9.80
C GLU A 58 -20.80 -29.83 -9.78
N LEU A 59 -20.16 -29.58 -8.63
CA LEU A 59 -19.07 -28.59 -8.56
C LEU A 59 -17.82 -29.06 -9.32
N GLN A 60 -17.22 -28.12 -10.05
CA GLN A 60 -15.93 -28.32 -10.71
C GLN A 60 -14.85 -28.75 -9.70
N PRO A 61 -13.92 -29.64 -10.08
CA PRO A 61 -12.87 -30.14 -9.19
C PRO A 61 -12.03 -29.02 -8.54
N GLU A 62 -11.76 -27.94 -9.28
CA GLU A 62 -11.05 -26.77 -8.77
C GLU A 62 -11.85 -26.04 -7.67
N THR A 63 -13.17 -25.85 -7.86
CA THR A 63 -14.05 -25.27 -6.83
C THR A 63 -14.07 -26.12 -5.57
N LYS A 64 -14.15 -27.46 -5.70
CA LYS A 64 -14.08 -28.39 -4.55
C LYS A 64 -12.75 -28.25 -3.79
N ARG A 65 -11.62 -28.15 -4.51
CA ARG A 65 -10.30 -27.92 -3.91
C ARG A 65 -10.22 -26.58 -3.17
N LEU A 66 -10.74 -25.51 -3.76
CA LEU A 66 -10.75 -24.19 -3.14
C LEU A 66 -11.58 -24.16 -1.85
N ILE A 67 -12.70 -24.88 -1.80
CA ILE A 67 -13.53 -24.99 -0.59
C ILE A 67 -12.80 -25.81 0.49
N GLN A 68 -12.22 -26.95 0.13
CA GLN A 68 -11.49 -27.81 1.06
C GLN A 68 -10.27 -27.11 1.68
N ASN A 69 -9.65 -26.21 0.92
CA ASN A 69 -8.45 -25.48 1.34
C ASN A 69 -8.75 -24.08 1.93
N LEU A 70 -10.00 -23.79 2.29
CA LEU A 70 -10.35 -22.52 2.90
C LEU A 70 -9.46 -22.24 4.13
N PRO A 71 -8.89 -21.02 4.25
CA PRO A 71 -7.87 -20.73 5.26
C PRO A 71 -8.50 -20.55 6.64
N ARG A 72 -8.83 -21.66 7.31
CA ARG A 72 -9.52 -21.68 8.61
C ARG A 72 -8.81 -20.82 9.66
N GLU A 73 -7.49 -20.86 9.70
CA GLU A 73 -6.69 -20.08 10.64
C GLU A 73 -6.89 -18.56 10.47
N MET A 74 -7.07 -18.09 9.24
CA MET A 74 -7.34 -16.67 8.97
C MET A 74 -8.72 -16.25 9.49
N PHE A 75 -9.72 -17.14 9.39
CA PHE A 75 -11.05 -16.89 9.95
C PHE A 75 -11.07 -16.93 11.48
N VAL A 76 -10.28 -17.82 12.10
CA VAL A 76 -10.09 -17.85 13.56
C VAL A 76 -9.44 -16.56 14.04
N ALA A 77 -8.38 -16.11 13.37
CA ALA A 77 -7.71 -14.85 13.68
C ALA A 77 -8.66 -13.65 13.51
N ALA A 78 -9.43 -13.63 12.41
CA ALA A 78 -10.43 -12.59 12.17
C ALA A 78 -11.54 -12.55 13.24
N LEU A 79 -11.97 -13.71 13.75
CA LEU A 79 -12.90 -13.78 14.87
C LEU A 79 -12.29 -13.20 16.16
N ALA A 80 -11.02 -13.52 16.44
CA ALA A 80 -10.31 -12.97 17.61
C ALA A 80 -10.15 -11.44 17.55
N GLU A 81 -10.04 -10.87 16.34
CA GLU A 81 -10.01 -9.43 16.10
C GLU A 81 -11.41 -8.78 16.08
N ASN A 82 -12.48 -9.52 16.40
CA ASN A 82 -13.89 -9.09 16.25
C ASN A 82 -14.22 -8.59 14.82
N LEU A 83 -13.45 -9.03 13.83
CA LEU A 83 -13.71 -8.72 12.42
C LEU A 83 -14.98 -9.43 11.95
N ILE A 84 -15.21 -10.63 12.46
CA ILE A 84 -16.34 -11.47 12.12
C ILE A 84 -17.09 -11.81 13.41
N GLY A 85 -18.36 -11.44 13.53
CA GLY A 85 -19.14 -11.60 14.76
C GLY A 85 -19.87 -12.93 14.90
N ARG A 86 -19.42 -13.99 14.20
CA ARG A 86 -20.09 -15.30 14.14
C ARG A 86 -19.12 -16.47 14.32
N PRO A 87 -19.61 -17.65 14.76
CA PRO A 87 -18.79 -18.86 14.88
C PRO A 87 -18.09 -19.22 13.57
N VAL A 88 -16.87 -19.75 13.66
CA VAL A 88 -16.01 -20.04 12.50
C VAL A 88 -16.69 -20.99 11.50
N GLU A 89 -17.50 -21.93 11.98
CA GLU A 89 -18.21 -22.91 11.15
C GLU A 89 -19.25 -22.23 10.23
N GLU A 90 -20.02 -21.27 10.75
CA GLU A 90 -20.97 -20.50 9.93
C GLU A 90 -20.26 -19.63 8.90
N VAL A 91 -19.10 -19.10 9.29
CA VAL A 91 -18.25 -18.25 8.45
C VAL A 91 -17.67 -19.06 7.30
N LEU A 92 -17.18 -20.27 7.56
CA LEU A 92 -16.66 -21.18 6.55
C LEU A 92 -17.77 -21.67 5.60
N GLU A 93 -18.97 -21.94 6.11
CA GLU A 93 -20.13 -22.28 5.26
C GLU A 93 -20.45 -21.13 4.29
N CYS A 94 -20.50 -19.89 4.79
CA CYS A 94 -20.74 -18.72 3.96
C CYS A 94 -19.59 -18.45 2.99
N ALA A 95 -18.33 -18.56 3.43
CA ALA A 95 -17.16 -18.44 2.55
C ALA A 95 -17.19 -19.47 1.40
N SER A 96 -17.61 -20.70 1.69
CA SER A 96 -17.78 -21.75 0.68
C SER A 96 -18.83 -21.35 -0.37
N GLN A 97 -19.96 -20.79 0.06
CA GLN A 97 -21.00 -20.29 -0.85
C GLN A 97 -20.48 -19.15 -1.74
N LEU A 98 -19.71 -18.22 -1.18
CA LEU A 98 -19.11 -17.13 -1.96
C LEU A 98 -18.10 -17.65 -2.99
N VAL A 99 -17.29 -18.65 -2.64
CA VAL A 99 -16.37 -19.32 -3.59
C VAL A 99 -17.14 -20.00 -4.71
N ILE A 100 -18.24 -20.72 -4.40
CA ILE A 100 -19.07 -21.37 -5.42
C ILE A 100 -19.63 -20.33 -6.39
N LEU A 101 -20.25 -19.26 -5.89
CA LEU A 101 -20.83 -18.21 -6.72
C LEU A 101 -19.78 -17.53 -7.61
N ALA A 102 -18.63 -17.17 -7.04
CA ALA A 102 -17.56 -16.51 -7.79
C ALA A 102 -16.94 -17.42 -8.85
N THR A 103 -16.76 -18.73 -8.55
CA THR A 103 -16.21 -19.69 -9.52
C THR A 103 -17.17 -19.97 -10.66
N GLN A 104 -18.48 -20.12 -10.39
CA GLN A 104 -19.49 -20.29 -11.44
C GLN A 104 -19.42 -19.13 -12.45
N VAL A 105 -19.40 -17.88 -11.98
CA VAL A 105 -19.28 -16.72 -12.88
C VAL A 105 -17.95 -16.68 -13.63
N ARG A 106 -16.86 -17.15 -13.01
CA ARG A 106 -15.54 -17.25 -13.66
C ARG A 106 -15.54 -18.24 -14.82
N TYR A 107 -16.19 -19.40 -14.68
CA TYR A 107 -16.25 -20.43 -15.73
C TYR A 107 -17.31 -20.17 -16.79
N PHE A 108 -18.42 -19.49 -16.45
CA PHE A 108 -19.51 -19.21 -17.40
C PHE A 108 -19.26 -17.96 -18.28
N LYS A 109 -18.05 -17.39 -18.28
CA LYS A 109 -17.70 -16.11 -18.93
C LYS A 109 -17.64 -16.14 -20.48
N PHE A 110 -18.36 -17.03 -21.16
CA PHE A 110 -18.41 -17.07 -22.64
C PHE A 110 -19.78 -17.31 -23.29
N SER A 111 -20.88 -17.36 -22.56
CA SER A 111 -22.22 -17.50 -23.17
C SER A 111 -23.21 -16.47 -22.64
N LEU A 112 -22.97 -15.20 -22.97
CA LEU A 112 -24.01 -14.17 -22.95
C LEU A 112 -24.73 -14.20 -24.30
N ASP A 113 -25.62 -15.18 -24.47
CA ASP A 113 -26.64 -15.13 -25.53
C ASP A 113 -27.74 -14.16 -25.06
N PRO A 114 -27.94 -13.00 -25.71
CA PRO A 114 -28.92 -12.00 -25.29
C PRO A 114 -30.38 -12.49 -25.42
N ASN A 115 -30.62 -13.61 -26.10
CA ASN A 115 -31.97 -14.17 -26.32
C ASN A 115 -32.35 -15.30 -25.35
N MET A 116 -31.40 -15.82 -24.56
CA MET A 116 -31.71 -16.66 -23.41
C MET A 116 -32.12 -15.75 -22.26
N GLY A 117 -33.41 -15.42 -22.19
CA GLY A 117 -34.03 -14.63 -21.12
C GLY A 117 -33.36 -14.93 -19.79
N GLY A 118 -32.54 -13.98 -19.35
CA GLY A 118 -31.55 -14.19 -18.31
C GLY A 118 -32.22 -14.85 -17.12
N LYS A 119 -31.92 -16.13 -16.91
CA LYS A 119 -31.85 -16.67 -15.55
C LYS A 119 -30.75 -15.89 -14.88
N THR A 120 -31.14 -14.70 -14.46
CA THR A 120 -30.51 -13.85 -13.50
C THR A 120 -30.20 -14.80 -12.37
N LEU A 121 -28.97 -15.33 -12.30
CA LEU A 121 -28.46 -16.03 -11.12
C LEU A 121 -28.82 -15.11 -9.97
N ALA A 122 -29.80 -15.55 -9.18
CA ALA A 122 -30.78 -14.67 -8.58
C ALA A 122 -30.10 -13.50 -7.85
N ILE A 123 -30.13 -12.32 -8.48
CA ILE A 123 -29.70 -11.06 -7.86
C ILE A 123 -30.50 -10.82 -6.57
N SER A 124 -31.66 -11.48 -6.41
CA SER A 124 -32.43 -11.52 -5.17
C SER A 124 -31.79 -12.30 -4.02
N GLU A 125 -30.86 -13.24 -4.26
CA GLU A 125 -30.07 -13.88 -3.19
C GLU A 125 -28.89 -12.99 -2.73
N VAL A 126 -28.38 -12.14 -3.62
CA VAL A 126 -27.34 -11.14 -3.35
C VAL A 126 -27.90 -9.91 -2.61
N GLN A 127 -29.19 -9.61 -2.77
CA GLN A 127 -29.88 -8.50 -2.09
C GLN A 127 -29.95 -8.63 -0.56
N ALA A 128 -29.61 -9.80 0.00
CA ALA A 128 -29.52 -10.04 1.45
C ALA A 128 -28.07 -10.14 1.97
N LEU A 129 -27.07 -9.87 1.14
CA LEU A 129 -25.67 -9.85 1.57
C LEU A 129 -25.40 -8.52 2.28
N HIS A 130 -25.17 -8.60 3.58
CA HIS A 130 -24.94 -7.48 4.47
C HIS A 130 -23.43 -7.31 4.76
N ASP A 131 -23.11 -6.44 5.72
CA ASP A 131 -21.74 -6.22 6.20
C ASP A 131 -21.00 -7.51 6.58
N PHE A 132 -21.71 -8.59 6.91
CA PHE A 132 -21.14 -9.88 7.27
C PHE A 132 -20.40 -10.53 6.09
N GLU A 133 -21.03 -10.63 4.92
CA GLU A 133 -20.42 -11.24 3.74
C GLU A 133 -19.30 -10.37 3.16
N THR A 134 -19.40 -9.04 3.35
CA THR A 134 -18.29 -8.13 3.07
C THR A 134 -17.07 -8.43 3.96
N ARG A 135 -17.28 -8.68 5.26
CA ARG A 135 -16.19 -9.05 6.20
C ARG A 135 -15.56 -10.39 5.85
N ILE A 136 -16.34 -11.36 5.39
CA ILE A 136 -15.80 -12.64 4.90
C ILE A 136 -14.96 -12.43 3.65
N ALA A 137 -15.45 -11.64 2.69
CA ALA A 137 -14.72 -11.31 1.47
C ALA A 137 -13.40 -10.56 1.77
N ILE A 138 -13.36 -9.71 2.80
CA ILE A 138 -12.12 -9.06 3.29
C ILE A 138 -11.10 -10.11 3.75
N VAL A 139 -11.51 -11.12 4.51
CA VAL A 139 -10.60 -12.18 4.97
C VAL A 139 -10.09 -13.01 3.80
N LEU A 140 -10.97 -13.33 2.84
CA LEU A 140 -10.57 -14.04 1.63
C LEU A 140 -9.61 -13.23 0.76
N ASP A 141 -9.77 -11.90 0.67
CA ASP A 141 -8.90 -11.01 -0.12
C ASP A 141 -7.43 -11.05 0.32
N LYS A 142 -7.19 -11.31 1.61
CA LYS A 142 -5.83 -11.45 2.16
C LYS A 142 -5.08 -12.67 1.62
N ALA A 143 -5.79 -13.69 1.10
CA ALA A 143 -5.18 -14.89 0.51
C ALA A 143 -5.19 -14.79 -1.03
N PRO A 144 -4.02 -14.75 -1.71
CA PRO A 144 -3.92 -14.49 -3.15
C PRO A 144 -4.83 -15.36 -4.02
N GLN A 145 -4.94 -16.64 -3.69
CA GLN A 145 -5.75 -17.63 -4.42
C GLN A 145 -7.27 -17.39 -4.31
N TYR A 146 -7.73 -16.58 -3.36
CA TYR A 146 -9.15 -16.25 -3.16
C TYR A 146 -9.52 -14.80 -3.54
N ARG A 147 -8.56 -13.97 -3.98
CA ARG A 147 -8.81 -12.57 -4.41
C ARG A 147 -9.84 -12.44 -5.54
N PHE A 148 -10.06 -13.48 -6.33
CA PHE A 148 -11.10 -13.45 -7.36
C PHE A 148 -12.52 -13.39 -6.74
N VAL A 149 -12.69 -13.92 -5.53
CA VAL A 149 -13.96 -13.90 -4.79
C VAL A 149 -14.29 -12.49 -4.36
N SER A 150 -13.35 -11.79 -3.72
CA SER A 150 -13.53 -10.40 -3.28
C SER A 150 -13.82 -9.46 -4.45
N LYS A 151 -13.07 -9.60 -5.57
CA LYS A 151 -13.30 -8.85 -6.81
C LYS A 151 -14.71 -9.06 -7.39
N PHE A 152 -15.28 -10.25 -7.23
CA PHE A 152 -16.65 -10.55 -7.66
C PHE A 152 -17.70 -10.01 -6.67
N VAL A 153 -17.47 -10.18 -5.37
CA VAL A 153 -18.45 -9.94 -4.31
C VAL A 153 -18.63 -8.45 -4.02
N PHE A 154 -17.55 -7.66 -3.90
CA PHE A 154 -17.66 -6.27 -3.49
C PHE A 154 -18.54 -5.40 -4.41
N PRO A 155 -18.40 -5.44 -5.76
CA PRO A 155 -19.26 -4.65 -6.64
C PRO A 155 -20.75 -5.02 -6.48
N LYS A 156 -21.05 -6.32 -6.31
CA LYS A 156 -22.42 -6.82 -6.21
C LYS A 156 -23.10 -6.42 -4.90
N ILE A 157 -22.38 -6.50 -3.78
CA ILE A 157 -22.88 -6.02 -2.49
C ILE A 157 -23.03 -4.48 -2.52
N ALA A 158 -22.10 -3.77 -3.15
CA ALA A 158 -22.18 -2.32 -3.31
C ALA A 158 -23.42 -1.88 -4.12
N GLU A 159 -23.72 -2.58 -5.23
CA GLU A 159 -24.93 -2.37 -6.04
C GLU A 159 -26.22 -2.60 -5.24
N ALA A 160 -26.20 -3.56 -4.30
CA ALA A 160 -27.30 -3.84 -3.38
C ALA A 160 -27.42 -2.83 -2.23
N GLY A 161 -26.48 -1.88 -2.10
CA GLY A 161 -26.51 -0.83 -1.08
C GLY A 161 -25.63 -1.09 0.15
N GLY A 162 -24.75 -2.10 0.11
CA GLY A 162 -23.81 -2.35 1.20
C GLY A 162 -22.71 -1.28 1.29
N TYR A 163 -22.66 -0.58 2.42
CA TYR A 163 -21.80 0.59 2.63
C TYR A 163 -20.31 0.26 2.63
N LEU A 164 -19.89 -0.78 3.37
CA LEU A 164 -18.49 -1.19 3.45
C LEU A 164 -17.98 -1.69 2.09
N ALA A 165 -18.78 -2.49 1.40
CA ALA A 165 -18.44 -2.99 0.07
C ALA A 165 -18.33 -1.86 -0.96
N ALA A 166 -19.22 -0.86 -0.90
CA ALA A 166 -19.14 0.32 -1.76
C ALA A 166 -17.83 1.10 -1.57
N MET A 167 -17.38 1.29 -0.33
CA MET A 167 -16.09 1.93 -0.05
C MET A 167 -14.91 1.12 -0.60
N ILE A 168 -14.86 -0.19 -0.32
CA ILE A 168 -13.76 -1.05 -0.76
C ILE A 168 -13.70 -1.14 -2.28
N HIS A 169 -14.86 -1.35 -2.92
CA HIS A 169 -14.95 -1.43 -4.37
C HIS A 169 -14.50 -0.13 -5.03
N MET A 170 -14.96 1.02 -4.55
CA MET A 170 -14.58 2.30 -5.15
C MET A 170 -13.14 2.69 -4.88
N ALA A 171 -12.57 2.33 -3.73
CA ALA A 171 -11.14 2.51 -3.49
C ALA A 171 -10.30 1.72 -4.51
N GLU A 172 -10.71 0.50 -4.85
CA GLU A 172 -10.05 -0.32 -5.88
C GLU A 172 -10.23 0.27 -7.29
N VAL A 173 -11.43 0.76 -7.62
CA VAL A 173 -11.69 1.42 -8.91
C VAL A 173 -10.80 2.66 -9.06
N LEU A 174 -10.66 3.48 -8.02
CA LEU A 174 -9.83 4.68 -8.02
C LEU A 174 -8.33 4.39 -8.17
N LYS A 175 -7.88 3.20 -7.78
CA LYS A 175 -6.49 2.72 -7.98
C LYS A 175 -6.25 2.17 -9.39
N SER A 176 -7.26 1.52 -9.98
CA SER A 176 -7.12 0.76 -11.23
C SER A 176 -7.59 1.50 -12.48
N THR A 177 -8.36 2.56 -12.32
CA THR A 177 -8.95 3.32 -13.42
C THR A 177 -8.40 4.73 -13.47
N GLU A 178 -7.97 5.15 -14.65
CA GLU A 178 -7.59 6.53 -14.95
C GLU A 178 -8.76 7.30 -15.55
N GLY A 179 -8.80 8.61 -15.28
CA GLY A 179 -9.82 9.51 -15.81
C GLY A 179 -11.08 9.68 -14.94
N PRO A 180 -12.11 10.35 -15.49
CA PRO A 180 -13.30 10.73 -14.73
C PRO A 180 -14.19 9.52 -14.40
N ILE A 181 -14.75 9.53 -13.19
CA ILE A 181 -15.61 8.46 -12.67
C ILE A 181 -17.09 8.81 -12.92
N PRO A 182 -17.83 7.97 -13.66
CA PRO A 182 -19.23 8.24 -13.99
C PRO A 182 -20.12 8.15 -12.74
N ARG A 183 -21.22 8.91 -12.75
CA ARG A 183 -22.20 8.89 -11.67
C ARG A 183 -23.01 7.60 -11.71
N THR A 184 -22.70 6.67 -10.81
CA THR A 184 -23.42 5.39 -10.62
C THR A 184 -24.20 5.37 -9.30
N LYS A 185 -25.03 4.33 -9.09
CA LYS A 185 -25.72 4.10 -7.81
C LYS A 185 -24.75 4.03 -6.62
N ILE A 186 -23.56 3.46 -6.83
CA ILE A 186 -22.52 3.33 -5.81
C ILE A 186 -21.92 4.71 -5.47
N VAL A 187 -21.65 5.53 -6.49
CA VAL A 187 -21.16 6.91 -6.28
C VAL A 187 -22.20 7.75 -5.53
N MET A 188 -23.49 7.61 -5.86
CA MET A 188 -24.57 8.30 -5.14
C MET A 188 -24.69 7.84 -3.67
N LEU A 189 -24.44 6.55 -3.41
CA LEU A 189 -24.41 6.01 -2.05
C LEU A 189 -23.26 6.63 -1.25
N LEU A 190 -22.06 6.69 -1.83
CA LEU A 190 -20.89 7.30 -1.19
C LEU A 190 -21.06 8.80 -0.97
N GLU A 191 -21.62 9.53 -1.94
CA GLU A 191 -21.97 10.94 -1.78
C GLU A 191 -22.87 11.15 -0.57
N LYS A 192 -23.93 10.34 -0.44
CA LYS A 192 -24.86 10.38 0.69
C LYS A 192 -24.16 10.09 2.02
N MET A 193 -23.24 9.13 2.05
CA MET A 193 -22.45 8.81 3.24
C MET A 193 -21.50 9.94 3.62
N ALA A 194 -20.77 10.48 2.65
CA ALA A 194 -19.82 11.57 2.84
C ALA A 194 -20.51 12.82 3.39
N LYS A 195 -21.69 13.19 2.85
CA LYS A 195 -22.47 14.35 3.30
C LYS A 195 -23.02 14.22 4.72
N ARG A 196 -23.26 13.00 5.20
CA ARG A 196 -23.79 12.74 6.55
C ARG A 196 -22.76 12.88 7.67
N GLN A 197 -21.48 12.98 7.33
CA GLN A 197 -20.38 13.26 8.26
C GLN A 197 -20.19 12.26 9.41
N TYR A 198 -20.51 10.99 9.21
CA TYR A 198 -20.32 9.96 10.24
C TYR A 198 -18.97 9.23 10.17
N SER A 199 -18.27 9.28 9.04
CA SER A 199 -17.03 8.55 8.84
C SER A 199 -16.11 9.28 7.88
N VAL A 200 -14.81 9.16 8.15
CA VAL A 200 -13.71 9.77 7.39
C VAL A 200 -13.57 9.11 6.00
N TYR A 201 -13.65 7.79 5.90
CA TYR A 201 -13.36 7.08 4.65
C TYR A 201 -14.32 7.42 3.50
N PRO A 202 -15.66 7.48 3.69
CA PRO A 202 -16.55 7.91 2.61
C PRO A 202 -16.25 9.33 2.13
N MET A 203 -15.84 10.24 3.03
CA MET A 203 -15.45 11.60 2.63
C MET A 203 -14.21 11.58 1.76
N VAL A 204 -13.18 10.83 2.13
CA VAL A 204 -11.95 10.73 1.33
C VAL A 204 -12.24 10.07 -0.01
N ILE A 205 -12.94 8.94 -0.04
CA ILE A 205 -13.25 8.24 -1.30
C ILE A 205 -14.11 9.12 -2.22
N TYR A 206 -15.12 9.80 -1.67
CA TYR A 206 -15.95 10.70 -2.47
C TYR A 206 -15.18 11.95 -2.92
N GLY A 207 -14.31 12.50 -2.08
CA GLY A 207 -13.38 13.57 -2.44
C GLY A 207 -12.47 13.16 -3.60
N GLN A 208 -11.95 11.94 -3.61
CA GLN A 208 -11.14 11.42 -4.73
C GLN A 208 -11.95 11.29 -6.02
N ILE A 209 -13.23 10.91 -5.95
CA ILE A 209 -14.12 10.89 -7.11
C ILE A 209 -14.32 12.31 -7.66
N LEU A 210 -14.51 13.30 -6.79
CA LEU A 210 -14.63 14.72 -7.19
C LEU A 210 -13.32 15.23 -7.82
N HIS A 211 -12.18 14.91 -7.21
CA HIS A 211 -10.85 15.24 -7.68
C HIS A 211 -10.59 14.67 -9.09
N ARG A 212 -10.84 13.38 -9.31
CA ARG A 212 -10.75 12.73 -10.64
C ARG A 212 -11.68 13.35 -11.69
N ASN A 213 -12.78 13.95 -11.25
CA ASN A 213 -13.74 14.65 -12.11
C ASN A 213 -13.41 16.14 -12.30
N GLY A 214 -12.25 16.61 -11.86
CA GLY A 214 -11.78 18.00 -12.02
C GLY A 214 -12.45 19.01 -11.09
N LYS A 215 -13.15 18.54 -10.05
CA LYS A 215 -13.85 19.40 -9.07
C LYS A 215 -12.98 19.64 -7.85
N LEU A 216 -11.89 20.38 -8.04
CA LEU A 216 -10.84 20.53 -7.04
C LEU A 216 -11.33 21.19 -5.74
N GLU A 217 -12.12 22.26 -5.83
CA GLU A 217 -12.59 23.00 -4.66
C GLU A 217 -13.59 22.17 -3.83
N GLU A 218 -14.49 21.44 -4.50
CA GLU A 218 -15.42 20.53 -3.80
C GLU A 218 -14.63 19.40 -3.11
N ALA A 219 -13.63 18.83 -3.79
CA ALA A 219 -12.78 17.78 -3.24
C ALA A 219 -11.99 18.27 -2.02
N ALA A 220 -11.35 19.44 -2.12
CA ALA A 220 -10.60 20.07 -1.05
C ALA A 220 -11.45 20.25 0.22
N GLU A 221 -12.70 20.67 0.08
CA GLU A 221 -13.60 20.85 1.23
C GLU A 221 -13.94 19.51 1.92
N PHE A 222 -14.16 18.44 1.16
CA PHE A 222 -14.34 17.10 1.75
C PHE A 222 -13.08 16.61 2.47
N PHE A 223 -11.90 16.79 1.87
CA PHE A 223 -10.65 16.37 2.47
C PHE A 223 -10.28 17.18 3.72
N ARG A 224 -10.53 18.49 3.71
CA ARG A 224 -10.35 19.36 4.88
C ARG A 224 -11.22 18.93 6.05
N ARG A 225 -12.52 18.66 5.79
CA ARG A 225 -13.44 18.14 6.82
C ARG A 225 -12.99 16.79 7.35
N ALA A 226 -12.60 15.88 6.45
CA ALA A 226 -12.10 14.56 6.82
C ALA A 226 -10.83 14.66 7.69
N THR A 227 -9.92 15.56 7.36
CA THR A 227 -8.68 15.83 8.13
C THR A 227 -9.00 16.33 9.54
N ASN A 228 -9.94 17.27 9.68
CA ASN A 228 -10.36 17.80 10.98
C ASN A 228 -11.09 16.77 11.87
N MET A 229 -11.75 15.78 11.25
CA MET A 229 -12.47 14.72 11.97
C MET A 229 -11.57 13.55 12.36
N ALA A 230 -10.53 13.30 11.56
CA ALA A 230 -9.70 12.12 11.70
C ALA A 230 -8.85 12.22 12.97
N LYS A 231 -8.80 11.13 13.72
CA LYS A 231 -7.96 10.99 14.91
C LYS A 231 -6.92 9.89 14.67
N PRO A 232 -5.67 10.07 15.12
CA PRO A 232 -4.70 8.98 15.15
C PRO A 232 -5.28 7.81 15.94
N CYS A 233 -5.37 6.64 15.31
CA CYS A 233 -5.90 5.43 15.93
C CYS A 233 -5.03 4.24 15.54
N PRO A 234 -4.64 3.36 16.48
CA PRO A 234 -3.92 2.14 16.14
C PRO A 234 -4.82 1.27 15.23
N TYR A 235 -4.39 1.09 13.99
CA TYR A 235 -5.17 0.41 12.97
C TYR A 235 -5.23 -1.09 13.24
N THR A 236 -6.43 -1.60 13.51
CA THR A 236 -6.70 -3.05 13.62
C THR A 236 -7.98 -3.40 12.85
N GLY A 237 -8.09 -4.65 12.39
CA GLY A 237 -9.26 -5.15 11.67
C GLY A 237 -9.61 -4.40 10.38
N ILE A 238 -10.88 -3.99 10.23
CA ILE A 238 -11.40 -3.27 9.04
C ILE A 238 -10.64 -1.97 8.78
N LEU A 239 -10.26 -1.25 9.83
CA LEU A 239 -9.60 0.05 9.69
C LEU A 239 -8.22 -0.11 9.03
N GLY A 240 -7.45 -1.14 9.41
CA GLY A 240 -6.18 -1.48 8.77
C GLY A 240 -6.34 -1.85 7.30
N TYR A 241 -7.37 -2.66 6.99
CA TYR A 241 -7.67 -3.02 5.60
C TYR A 241 -8.02 -1.81 4.72
N MET A 242 -8.69 -0.80 5.29
CA MET A 242 -9.04 0.43 4.58
C MET A 242 -7.86 1.39 4.42
N THR A 243 -6.95 1.49 5.40
CA THR A 243 -5.78 2.37 5.31
C THR A 243 -4.78 1.98 4.23
N GLU A 244 -4.74 0.71 3.83
CA GLU A 244 -3.94 0.28 2.67
C GLU A 244 -4.54 0.72 1.33
N ARG A 245 -5.84 1.04 1.31
CA ARG A 245 -6.62 1.27 0.08
C ARG A 245 -7.00 2.73 -0.11
N VAL A 246 -7.18 3.46 0.98
CA VAL A 246 -7.60 4.86 0.97
C VAL A 246 -6.47 5.69 1.58
N PRO A 247 -6.00 6.74 0.89
CA PRO A 247 -4.97 7.61 1.45
C PRO A 247 -5.46 8.28 2.73
N TYR A 248 -4.51 8.74 3.55
CA TYR A 248 -4.88 9.53 4.71
C TYR A 248 -5.57 10.83 4.27
N PRO A 249 -6.54 11.34 5.04
CA PRO A 249 -7.25 12.56 4.69
C PRO A 249 -6.33 13.74 4.43
N TRP A 250 -5.28 13.90 5.24
CA TRP A 250 -4.30 14.97 5.10
C TRP A 250 -3.42 14.79 3.85
N GLN A 251 -3.13 13.55 3.43
CA GLN A 251 -2.42 13.28 2.17
C GLN A 251 -3.25 13.72 0.98
N ALA A 252 -4.52 13.29 0.96
CA ALA A 252 -5.45 13.65 -0.12
C ALA A 252 -5.71 15.16 -0.16
N TYR A 253 -5.81 15.81 1.01
CA TYR A 253 -6.00 17.26 1.09
C TYR A 253 -4.79 18.01 0.54
N ALA A 254 -3.59 17.65 0.98
CA ALA A 254 -2.35 18.27 0.50
C ALA A 254 -2.17 18.10 -1.01
N GLY A 255 -2.43 16.90 -1.55
CA GLY A 255 -2.34 16.66 -2.99
C GLY A 255 -3.24 17.58 -3.82
N VAL A 256 -4.49 17.79 -3.39
CA VAL A 256 -5.37 18.74 -4.08
C VAL A 256 -4.91 20.19 -3.92
N LEU A 257 -4.37 20.57 -2.75
CA LEU A 257 -3.82 21.92 -2.57
C LEU A 257 -2.63 22.20 -3.49
N GLU A 258 -1.75 21.21 -3.71
CA GLU A 258 -0.67 21.33 -4.70
C GLU A 258 -1.21 21.60 -6.12
N GLU A 259 -2.22 20.84 -6.55
CA GLU A 259 -2.84 21.02 -7.88
C GLU A 259 -3.54 22.37 -8.03
N MET A 260 -4.06 22.92 -6.93
CA MET A 260 -4.65 24.27 -6.89
C MET A 260 -3.58 25.39 -6.84
N GLY A 261 -2.29 25.05 -6.77
CA GLY A 261 -1.19 26.02 -6.62
C GLY A 261 -1.02 26.56 -5.20
N GLU A 262 -1.70 25.99 -4.20
CA GLU A 262 -1.61 26.37 -2.79
C GLU A 262 -0.44 25.64 -2.08
N HIS A 263 0.76 25.73 -2.64
CA HIS A 263 1.95 24.95 -2.23
C HIS A 263 2.30 25.08 -0.73
N GLU A 264 2.25 26.29 -0.16
CA GLU A 264 2.60 26.47 1.26
C GLU A 264 1.56 25.85 2.20
N LYS A 265 0.27 25.98 1.88
CA LYS A 265 -0.78 25.33 2.69
C LYS A 265 -0.73 23.81 2.56
N SER A 266 -0.45 23.30 1.36
CA SER A 266 -0.19 21.86 1.16
C SER A 266 0.93 21.39 2.09
N ARG A 267 2.05 22.10 2.10
CA ARG A 267 3.20 21.80 2.95
C ARG A 267 2.82 21.81 4.44
N GLU A 268 2.11 22.83 4.91
CA GLU A 268 1.64 22.92 6.30
C GLU A 268 0.78 21.71 6.67
N VAL A 269 -0.18 21.34 5.81
CA VAL A 269 -1.06 20.18 6.02
C VAL A 269 -0.25 18.87 6.08
N LEU A 270 0.73 18.69 5.20
CA LEU A 270 1.60 17.51 5.20
C LEU A 270 2.41 17.41 6.49
N VAL A 271 3.08 18.49 6.89
CA VAL A 271 3.91 18.52 8.08
C VAL A 271 3.07 18.23 9.32
N GLN A 272 1.91 18.88 9.45
CA GLN A 272 1.00 18.67 10.57
C GLN A 272 0.46 17.24 10.58
N GLY A 273 -0.01 16.73 9.44
CA GLY A 273 -0.53 15.36 9.33
C GLY A 273 0.52 14.29 9.66
N ILE A 274 1.78 14.50 9.29
CA ILE A 274 2.87 13.57 9.63
C ILE A 274 3.20 13.64 11.11
N ALA A 275 3.21 14.83 11.71
CA ALA A 275 3.44 15.00 13.14
C ALA A 275 2.33 14.34 13.98
N ASP A 276 1.07 14.51 13.57
CA ASP A 276 -0.09 14.01 14.33
C ASP A 276 -0.22 12.49 14.28
N TYR A 277 0.10 11.87 13.14
CA TYR A 277 -0.10 10.43 12.93
C TYR A 277 1.17 9.60 13.16
N ASP A 278 2.34 10.24 13.28
CA ASP A 278 3.67 9.62 13.41
C ASP A 278 3.88 8.38 12.52
N VAL A 279 3.35 8.43 11.30
CA VAL A 279 3.50 7.35 10.34
C VAL A 279 4.89 7.49 9.74
N ALA A 280 5.84 6.69 10.21
CA ALA A 280 7.24 6.76 9.76
C ALA A 280 7.35 6.62 8.23
N ALA A 281 6.52 5.80 7.60
CA ALA A 281 6.43 5.68 6.14
C ALA A 281 5.98 6.98 5.43
N SER A 282 5.35 7.93 6.13
CA SER A 282 4.95 9.23 5.58
C SER A 282 6.06 10.27 5.59
N LYS A 283 7.19 10.02 6.25
CA LYS A 283 8.34 10.95 6.26
C LYS A 283 8.94 11.19 4.89
N LYS A 284 8.58 10.40 3.85
CA LYS A 284 8.92 10.72 2.45
C LYS A 284 8.45 12.09 2.00
N TYR A 285 7.27 12.53 2.43
CA TYR A 285 6.71 13.78 1.92
C TYR A 285 7.55 14.95 2.45
N ILE A 286 7.95 14.88 3.72
CA ILE A 286 8.90 15.83 4.33
C ILE A 286 10.27 15.73 3.65
N ALA A 287 10.75 14.52 3.35
CA ALA A 287 12.00 14.36 2.62
C ALA A 287 11.95 15.02 1.24
N ALA A 288 10.89 14.81 0.45
CA ALA A 288 10.73 15.45 -0.86
C ALA A 288 10.69 16.98 -0.77
N ILE A 289 10.07 17.53 0.28
CA ILE A 289 10.12 18.97 0.57
C ILE A 289 11.55 19.43 0.89
N ALA A 290 12.27 18.69 1.74
CA ALA A 290 13.65 18.99 2.10
C ALA A 290 14.58 18.94 0.87
N LEU A 291 14.41 17.95 -0.01
CA LEU A 291 15.17 17.82 -1.25
C LEU A 291 14.96 19.04 -2.16
N ARG A 292 13.70 19.46 -2.37
CA ARG A 292 13.37 20.66 -3.17
C ARG A 292 13.95 21.94 -2.57
N ALA A 293 14.06 22.00 -1.24
CA ALA A 293 14.68 23.12 -0.52
C ALA A 293 16.23 23.06 -0.49
N GLY A 294 16.86 22.05 -1.10
CA GLY A 294 18.31 21.85 -1.04
C GLY A 294 18.83 21.38 0.34
N ASP A 295 17.93 20.98 1.24
CA ASP A 295 18.25 20.50 2.58
C ASP A 295 18.49 18.99 2.57
N LEU A 296 19.67 18.60 2.08
CA LEU A 296 20.05 17.20 1.90
C LEU A 296 20.19 16.43 3.22
N GLU A 297 20.48 17.10 4.34
CA GLU A 297 20.61 16.46 5.65
C GLU A 297 19.22 16.03 6.18
N ASN A 298 18.24 16.93 6.11
CA ASN A 298 16.86 16.58 6.46
C ASN A 298 16.26 15.58 5.48
N TYR A 299 16.60 15.67 4.18
CA TYR A 299 16.22 14.64 3.21
C TYR A 299 16.71 13.25 3.65
N GLU A 300 18.02 13.12 3.90
CA GLU A 300 18.65 11.85 4.30
C GLU A 300 18.01 11.29 5.57
N SER A 301 17.87 12.10 6.61
CA SER A 301 17.32 11.68 7.90
C SER A 301 15.86 11.20 7.79
N ASN A 302 15.03 11.93 7.05
CA ASN A 302 13.61 11.56 6.87
C ASN A 302 13.46 10.34 5.96
N MET A 303 14.25 10.22 4.90
CA MET A 303 14.25 9.04 4.02
C MET A 303 14.71 7.79 4.75
N MET A 304 15.75 7.88 5.58
CA MET A 304 16.23 6.74 6.37
C MET A 304 15.13 6.22 7.30
N GLN A 305 14.44 7.13 8.01
CA GLN A 305 13.32 6.75 8.87
C GLN A 305 12.16 6.14 8.08
N ALA A 306 11.87 6.66 6.89
CA ALA A 306 10.82 6.11 6.03
C ALA A 306 11.18 4.71 5.50
N ALA A 307 12.41 4.49 5.04
CA ALA A 307 12.89 3.20 4.55
C ALA A 307 12.94 2.14 5.66
N MET A 308 13.28 2.54 6.90
CA MET A 308 13.22 1.64 8.06
C MET A 308 11.80 1.20 8.42
N ALA A 309 10.78 2.00 8.05
CA ALA A 309 9.38 1.70 8.35
C ALA A 309 8.69 0.86 7.27
N ASP A 310 9.10 1.03 6.01
CA ASP A 310 8.61 0.26 4.86
C ASP A 310 9.76 -0.01 3.89
N PRO A 311 10.42 -1.18 4.00
CA PRO A 311 11.56 -1.53 3.15
C PRO A 311 11.21 -1.63 1.66
N ASN A 312 9.94 -1.94 1.33
CA ASN A 312 9.50 -2.24 -0.04
C ASN A 312 9.48 -1.02 -0.96
N PHE A 313 9.50 0.21 -0.43
CA PHE A 313 9.16 1.38 -1.24
C PHE A 313 10.32 2.38 -1.44
N ARG A 314 11.40 2.36 -0.63
CA ARG A 314 12.36 3.51 -0.59
C ARG A 314 13.83 3.21 -0.33
N CYS A 315 14.22 1.94 -0.28
CA CYS A 315 15.63 1.60 -0.27
C CYS A 315 16.31 2.05 -1.57
N ILE A 316 15.60 2.01 -2.70
CA ILE A 316 16.12 2.48 -3.99
C ILE A 316 16.42 3.98 -4.00
N SER A 317 15.51 4.84 -3.52
CA SER A 317 15.72 6.29 -3.50
C SER A 317 16.90 6.71 -2.58
N LEU A 318 17.12 5.99 -1.47
CA LEU A 318 18.33 6.18 -0.64
C LEU A 318 19.59 5.71 -1.35
N GLY A 319 19.55 4.55 -2.03
CA GLY A 319 20.66 4.07 -2.86
C GLY A 319 21.05 5.10 -3.93
N ASN A 320 20.05 5.62 -4.63
CA ASN A 320 20.15 6.69 -5.62
C ASN A 320 20.81 7.95 -5.05
N PHE A 321 20.36 8.40 -3.88
CA PHE A 321 20.93 9.57 -3.18
C PHE A 321 22.42 9.40 -2.90
N TYR A 322 22.83 8.29 -2.29
CA TYR A 322 24.24 8.05 -1.97
C TYR A 322 25.09 7.86 -3.22
N LEU A 323 24.58 7.18 -4.25
CA LEU A 323 25.28 6.96 -5.50
C LEU A 323 25.49 8.28 -6.27
N THR A 324 24.53 9.19 -6.21
CA THR A 324 24.67 10.53 -6.79
C THR A 324 25.73 11.36 -6.08
N LEU A 325 25.74 11.34 -4.74
CA LEU A 325 26.81 11.99 -3.97
C LEU A 325 28.18 11.37 -4.29
N TYR A 326 28.23 10.04 -4.49
CA TYR A 326 29.45 9.34 -4.90
C TYR A 326 29.99 9.86 -6.24
N TYR A 327 29.16 9.89 -7.28
CA TYR A 327 29.58 10.38 -8.61
C TYR A 327 29.96 11.85 -8.59
N LYS A 328 29.18 12.72 -7.93
CA LYS A 328 29.51 14.15 -7.77
C LYS A 328 30.88 14.33 -7.11
N LYS A 329 31.17 13.55 -6.06
CA LYS A 329 32.47 13.62 -5.36
C LYS A 329 33.62 13.09 -6.22
N LEU A 330 33.37 12.03 -7.02
CA LEU A 330 34.35 11.47 -7.95
C LEU A 330 34.72 12.48 -9.04
N GLU A 331 33.75 13.15 -9.64
CA GLU A 331 33.98 14.20 -10.64
C GLU A 331 34.82 15.36 -10.10
N ARG A 332 34.53 15.83 -8.87
CA ARG A 332 35.31 16.91 -8.23
C ARG A 332 36.76 16.49 -7.98
N ARG A 333 37.02 15.23 -7.68
CA ARG A 333 38.40 14.71 -7.50
C ARG A 333 39.14 14.60 -8.83
N GLN A 334 38.44 14.29 -9.92
CA GLN A 334 39.01 14.17 -11.26
C GLN A 334 39.28 15.55 -11.91
N ARG A 335 38.52 16.59 -11.53
CA ARG A 335 38.83 18.00 -11.87
C ARG A 335 39.96 18.49 -10.96
N ASN A 336 41.21 18.43 -11.45
CA ASN A 336 42.43 18.81 -10.72
C ASN A 336 42.31 20.14 -9.93
N PRO A 337 42.90 20.25 -8.72
CA PRO A 337 43.05 21.52 -8.00
C PRO A 337 44.07 22.50 -8.64
N SER A 338 44.81 22.06 -9.67
CA SER A 338 45.87 22.85 -10.34
C SER A 338 45.41 23.61 -11.59
N SER A 339 44.15 23.47 -12.03
CA SER A 339 43.61 24.34 -13.07
C SER A 339 43.06 25.62 -12.46
N SER A 340 43.94 26.63 -12.37
CA SER A 340 43.66 28.00 -11.88
C SER A 340 42.60 28.79 -12.69
N SER A 341 41.84 28.14 -13.57
CA SER A 341 40.81 28.79 -14.40
C SER A 341 39.45 28.09 -14.39
N SER A 342 39.28 26.93 -13.75
CA SER A 342 37.95 26.34 -13.63
C SER A 342 37.23 27.00 -12.45
N LYS A 343 36.37 27.97 -12.75
CA LYS A 343 35.28 28.37 -11.86
C LYS A 343 34.60 27.08 -11.41
N GLN A 344 34.89 26.60 -10.20
CA GLN A 344 34.00 25.64 -9.56
C GLN A 344 32.65 26.33 -9.51
N GLU A 345 31.63 25.73 -10.11
CA GLU A 345 30.28 26.21 -9.85
C GLU A 345 30.11 26.21 -8.33
N PRO A 346 29.75 27.36 -7.74
CA PRO A 346 29.54 27.42 -6.30
C PRO A 346 28.40 26.45 -5.98
N LEU A 347 28.73 25.39 -5.25
CA LEU A 347 27.70 24.53 -4.69
C LEU A 347 26.95 25.30 -3.62
N ASP A 348 25.70 24.92 -3.40
CA ASP A 348 25.02 25.33 -2.17
C ASP A 348 25.82 24.80 -0.97
N SER A 349 25.96 25.66 0.04
CA SER A 349 26.58 25.36 1.32
C SER A 349 26.07 24.05 1.96
N ASN A 350 24.81 23.68 1.73
CA ASN A 350 24.21 22.44 2.24
C ASN A 350 24.66 21.20 1.45
N GLU A 351 24.82 21.34 0.14
CA GLU A 351 25.33 20.26 -0.70
C GLU A 351 26.80 19.99 -0.40
N GLU A 352 27.60 21.05 -0.21
CA GLU A 352 29.00 20.92 0.17
C GLU A 352 29.18 20.25 1.54
N LYS A 353 28.35 20.60 2.52
CA LYS A 353 28.34 19.90 3.82
C LYS A 353 28.06 18.40 3.66
N SER A 354 27.07 18.05 2.86
CA SER A 354 26.67 16.64 2.65
C SER A 354 27.74 15.84 1.90
N LEU A 355 28.36 16.43 0.88
CA LEU A 355 29.48 15.81 0.16
C LEU A 355 30.73 15.63 1.05
N ASN A 356 30.95 16.52 2.00
CA ASN A 356 32.10 16.45 2.92
C ASN A 356 31.85 15.54 4.13
N LYS A 357 30.59 15.21 4.43
CA LYS A 357 30.19 14.32 5.53
C LYS A 357 30.72 12.90 5.38
N TYR A 358 30.79 12.39 4.14
CA TYR A 358 31.12 10.99 3.85
C TYR A 358 32.34 10.86 2.95
N SER A 359 33.19 9.85 3.17
CA SER A 359 34.23 9.45 2.23
C SER A 359 33.64 8.79 0.98
N LEU A 360 34.42 8.71 -0.12
CA LEU A 360 33.98 8.02 -1.33
C LEU A 360 33.60 6.56 -1.06
N THR A 361 34.40 5.87 -0.24
CA THR A 361 34.15 4.47 0.13
C THR A 361 32.88 4.32 0.96
N GLU A 362 32.57 5.27 1.85
CA GLU A 362 31.32 5.24 2.64
C GLU A 362 30.10 5.46 1.76
N LEU A 363 30.14 6.44 0.84
CA LEU A 363 29.04 6.68 -0.11
C LEU A 363 28.76 5.45 -0.98
N GLU A 364 29.81 4.83 -1.50
CA GLU A 364 29.73 3.59 -2.27
C GLU A 364 29.12 2.44 -1.45
N ASN A 365 29.61 2.22 -0.22
CA ASN A 365 29.11 1.15 0.63
C ASN A 365 27.64 1.38 1.04
N MET A 366 27.25 2.64 1.31
CA MET A 366 25.86 2.97 1.66
C MET A 366 24.94 2.77 0.45
N ALA A 367 25.34 3.23 -0.74
CA ALA A 367 24.57 3.01 -1.96
C ALA A 367 24.32 1.51 -2.19
N ARG A 368 25.38 0.70 -2.17
CA ARG A 368 25.28 -0.77 -2.32
C ARG A 368 24.35 -1.38 -1.28
N ALA A 369 24.54 -1.06 0.00
CA ALA A 369 23.74 -1.64 1.07
C ALA A 369 22.23 -1.36 0.91
N TRP A 370 21.87 -0.14 0.49
CA TRP A 370 20.46 0.20 0.26
C TRP A 370 19.89 -0.49 -0.98
N TYR A 371 20.64 -0.61 -2.07
CA TYR A 371 20.17 -1.38 -3.22
C TYR A 371 20.04 -2.87 -2.90
N ASP A 372 20.96 -3.47 -2.14
CA ASP A 372 20.88 -4.87 -1.74
C ASP A 372 19.57 -5.14 -0.98
N ILE A 373 19.22 -4.27 -0.04
CA ILE A 373 17.94 -4.36 0.67
C ILE A 373 16.77 -4.24 -0.31
N ALA A 374 16.81 -3.30 -1.27
CA ALA A 374 15.75 -3.15 -2.27
C ALA A 374 15.57 -4.43 -3.12
N VAL A 375 16.67 -5.03 -3.58
CA VAL A 375 16.68 -6.26 -4.38
C VAL A 375 16.14 -7.45 -3.57
N GLU A 376 16.51 -7.57 -2.29
CA GLU A 376 15.96 -8.60 -1.40
C GLU A 376 14.44 -8.50 -1.23
N HIS A 377 13.88 -7.30 -1.37
CA HIS A 377 12.44 -7.03 -1.34
C HIS A 377 11.77 -7.13 -2.72
N GLY A 378 12.52 -7.52 -3.76
CA GLY A 378 12.00 -7.77 -5.11
C GLY A 378 12.01 -6.57 -6.05
N ASP A 379 12.73 -5.50 -5.70
CA ASP A 379 12.91 -4.35 -6.60
C ASP A 379 13.90 -4.68 -7.73
N THR A 380 13.36 -4.83 -8.94
CA THR A 380 14.14 -5.17 -10.13
C THR A 380 14.87 -3.99 -10.75
N HIS A 381 14.42 -2.76 -10.48
CA HIS A 381 15.11 -1.55 -10.94
C HIS A 381 16.40 -1.35 -10.14
N ALA A 382 16.35 -1.57 -8.83
CA ALA A 382 17.53 -1.61 -7.97
C ALA A 382 18.56 -2.66 -8.45
N ALA A 383 18.08 -3.85 -8.87
CA ALA A 383 18.94 -4.89 -9.42
C ALA A 383 19.62 -4.43 -10.73
N LEU A 384 18.89 -3.77 -11.62
CA LEU A 384 19.45 -3.22 -12.85
C LEU A 384 20.53 -2.16 -12.59
N ILE A 385 20.27 -1.24 -11.65
CA ILE A 385 21.24 -0.21 -11.24
C ILE A 385 22.50 -0.86 -10.65
N MET A 386 22.34 -1.85 -9.78
CA MET A 386 23.45 -2.62 -9.22
C MET A 386 24.25 -3.36 -10.29
N ALA A 387 23.58 -3.94 -11.29
CA ALA A 387 24.25 -4.60 -12.41
C ALA A 387 25.17 -3.64 -13.17
N GLY A 388 24.66 -2.44 -13.49
CA GLY A 388 25.45 -1.39 -14.14
C GLY A 388 26.59 -0.86 -13.25
N PHE A 389 26.33 -0.64 -11.96
CA PHE A 389 27.32 -0.15 -11.02
C PHE A 389 28.49 -1.14 -10.83
N GLU A 390 28.20 -2.42 -10.60
CA GLU A 390 29.22 -3.46 -10.49
C GLU A 390 29.98 -3.61 -11.81
N ARG A 391 29.30 -3.45 -12.95
CA ARG A 391 29.94 -3.49 -14.25
C ARG A 391 30.92 -2.34 -14.47
N GLU A 392 30.57 -1.11 -14.10
CA GLU A 392 31.47 0.04 -14.17
C GLU A 392 32.74 -0.19 -13.33
N LYS A 393 32.60 -0.87 -12.18
CA LYS A 393 33.72 -1.24 -11.31
C LYS A 393 34.58 -2.41 -11.82
N GLY A 394 34.14 -3.09 -12.88
CA GLY A 394 34.79 -4.29 -13.40
C GLY A 394 34.50 -5.56 -12.59
N ASN A 395 33.47 -5.55 -11.74
CA ASN A 395 33.01 -6.70 -10.97
C ASN A 395 32.01 -7.54 -11.79
N ASP A 396 32.46 -8.04 -12.94
CA ASP A 396 31.59 -8.65 -13.96
C ASP A 396 30.69 -9.77 -13.43
N ARG A 397 31.24 -10.65 -12.55
CA ARG A 397 30.49 -11.77 -11.98
C ARG A 397 29.30 -11.31 -11.15
N GLU A 398 29.50 -10.29 -10.32
CA GLU A 398 28.45 -9.79 -9.43
C GLU A 398 27.43 -8.99 -10.22
N GLY A 399 27.89 -8.17 -11.18
CA GLY A 399 27.01 -7.44 -12.09
C GLY A 399 26.07 -8.37 -12.88
N LEU A 400 26.59 -9.49 -13.40
CA LEU A 400 25.76 -10.48 -14.11
C LEU A 400 24.70 -11.11 -13.19
N ARG A 401 25.03 -11.37 -11.92
CA ARG A 401 24.06 -11.91 -10.96
C ARG A 401 22.87 -10.97 -10.78
N TYR A 402 23.11 -9.67 -10.63
CA TYR A 402 22.01 -8.70 -10.51
C TYR A 402 21.24 -8.53 -11.82
N LEU A 403 21.92 -8.62 -12.96
CA LEU A 403 21.27 -8.56 -14.27
C LEU A 403 20.27 -9.71 -14.47
N ASP A 404 20.66 -10.93 -14.10
CA ASP A 404 19.77 -12.10 -14.18
C ASP A 404 18.55 -11.94 -13.26
N ILE A 405 18.69 -11.28 -12.10
CA ILE A 405 17.55 -10.94 -11.22
C ILE A 405 16.61 -9.93 -11.89
N ALA A 406 17.16 -8.88 -12.50
CA ALA A 406 16.38 -7.85 -13.19
C ALA A 406 15.61 -8.42 -14.40
N GLU A 407 16.20 -9.38 -15.13
CA GLU A 407 15.58 -10.05 -16.28
C GLU A 407 14.39 -10.94 -15.92
N GLY A 408 14.24 -11.30 -14.64
CA GLY A 408 13.14 -12.11 -14.15
C GLY A 408 11.75 -11.46 -14.25
N GLN A 409 11.65 -10.18 -14.63
CA GLN A 409 10.37 -9.48 -14.81
C GLN A 409 10.15 -8.92 -16.22
N GLU A 410 8.95 -9.16 -16.75
CA GLU A 410 8.55 -8.78 -18.12
C GLU A 410 8.72 -7.28 -18.42
N GLY A 411 8.59 -6.40 -17.42
CA GLY A 411 8.71 -4.95 -17.58
C GLY A 411 10.14 -4.41 -17.74
N MET A 412 11.17 -5.20 -17.45
CA MET A 412 12.58 -4.76 -17.46
C MET A 412 13.38 -5.30 -18.66
N LEU A 413 12.70 -5.98 -19.57
CA LEU A 413 13.34 -6.78 -20.62
C LEU A 413 14.09 -5.92 -21.65
N GLU A 414 13.61 -4.71 -21.94
CA GLU A 414 14.29 -3.79 -22.85
C GLU A 414 15.57 -3.20 -22.22
N SER A 415 15.47 -2.69 -20.99
CA SER A 415 16.59 -2.07 -20.27
C SER A 415 17.72 -3.06 -19.97
N THR A 416 17.36 -4.29 -19.59
CA THR A 416 18.33 -5.38 -19.37
C THR A 416 19.03 -5.80 -20.67
N GLN A 417 18.31 -5.88 -21.78
CA GLN A 417 18.91 -6.13 -23.11
C GLN A 417 19.85 -5.02 -23.56
N MET A 418 19.51 -3.75 -23.30
CA MET A 418 20.42 -2.63 -23.60
C MET A 418 21.73 -2.79 -22.82
N LEU A 419 21.64 -3.08 -21.51
CA LEU A 419 22.81 -3.29 -20.67
C LEU A 419 23.63 -4.51 -21.13
N ARG A 420 23.00 -5.62 -21.56
CA ARG A 420 23.72 -6.77 -22.16
C ARG A 420 24.48 -6.41 -23.42
N LYS A 421 23.92 -5.57 -24.31
CA LYS A 421 24.59 -5.17 -25.58
C LYS A 421 25.88 -4.41 -25.34
N VAL A 422 25.93 -3.60 -24.28
CA VAL A 422 27.12 -2.82 -23.90
C VAL A 422 27.97 -3.51 -22.83
N TRP A 423 27.63 -4.74 -22.42
CA TRP A 423 28.30 -5.43 -21.31
C TRP A 423 29.79 -5.65 -21.55
N ALA A 424 30.23 -5.85 -22.79
CA ALA A 424 31.65 -6.01 -23.10
C ALA A 424 32.43 -4.68 -23.14
N ASP A 425 31.74 -3.52 -23.12
CA ASP A 425 32.39 -2.22 -23.24
C ASP A 425 33.04 -1.80 -21.91
N LYS A 426 34.36 -1.80 -21.86
CA LYS A 426 35.14 -1.40 -20.67
C LYS A 426 35.04 0.09 -20.34
N LYS A 427 34.49 0.91 -21.23
CA LYS A 427 34.26 2.34 -21.01
C LYS A 427 32.85 2.66 -20.52
N PHE A 428 32.02 1.65 -20.29
CA PHE A 428 30.68 1.81 -19.74
C PHE A 428 30.73 2.65 -18.44
N LYS A 429 29.84 3.63 -18.37
CA LYS A 429 29.56 4.42 -17.17
C LYS A 429 28.06 4.39 -16.94
N LEU A 430 27.67 4.19 -15.68
CA LEU A 430 26.28 4.25 -15.30
C LEU A 430 25.82 5.71 -15.22
N ASP A 431 24.68 6.02 -15.83
CA ASP A 431 24.00 7.30 -15.65
C ASP A 431 22.79 7.10 -14.74
N VAL A 432 22.93 7.54 -13.48
CA VAL A 432 21.88 7.46 -12.45
C VAL A 432 21.09 8.77 -12.37
N VAL A 433 21.59 9.84 -13.01
CA VAL A 433 21.06 11.20 -12.84
C VAL A 433 19.73 11.37 -13.56
N GLY A 434 19.49 10.60 -14.64
CA GLY A 434 18.22 10.58 -15.36
C GLY A 434 17.04 10.06 -14.53
N ASP A 435 17.24 9.03 -13.72
CA ASP A 435 16.13 8.33 -13.04
C ASP A 435 15.74 9.00 -11.70
N LEU A 436 16.70 9.62 -11.02
CA LEU A 436 16.48 10.38 -9.77
C LEU A 436 15.57 11.60 -9.93
N MET A 437 15.51 12.17 -11.13
CA MET A 437 14.65 13.32 -11.45
C MET A 437 13.32 12.90 -12.10
N ASN A 438 13.22 11.67 -12.63
CA ASN A 438 12.00 11.16 -13.27
C ASN A 438 11.05 10.43 -12.30
N GLU A 439 11.53 9.92 -11.16
CA GLU A 439 10.65 9.47 -10.05
C GLU A 439 9.81 10.62 -9.46
N GLN A 440 10.05 11.88 -9.86
CA GLN A 440 9.26 13.04 -9.43
C GLN A 440 7.83 13.09 -10.01
N SER A 441 7.46 12.21 -10.95
CA SER A 441 6.13 12.23 -11.59
C SER A 441 5.09 11.27 -11.03
N GLU A 442 5.42 10.39 -10.07
CA GLU A 442 4.48 9.39 -9.51
C GLU A 442 4.32 9.50 -7.98
N GLY A 443 4.24 10.72 -7.47
CA GLY A 443 4.01 11.05 -6.05
C GLY A 443 2.55 11.32 -5.70
#